data_AF-A0A8J5HMC8-F1
#
_entry.id   AF-A0A8J5HMC8-F1
#
_cell.length_a   1.000
_cell.length_b   1.000
_cell.length_c   1.000
_cell.angle_alpha   90.00
_cell.angle_beta   90.00
_cell.angle_gamma   90.00
#
_symmetry.space_group_name_H-M   'P 1'
#
loop_
_entity.id
_entity.type
_entity.pdbx_description
1 polymer ?
#
loop_
_entity_poly.entity_id
_entity_poly.type
_entity_poly.pdbx_seq_one_letter_code
_entity_poly.pdbx_strand_id
1 'polypeptide(L)'
;MPKHHRPAGKKKEGNAAKYITRTRAVNYLQVSLAIFRRLCILKGIFPREPKKKVEGNHKTYYHMKDIMFLFHDPLLQKFRDIKAHAKKVKKAKAQKNKDLEDRLLDRAPKYKLDRLVSERYPTFIDALRDLDDCLTMVHLFAALPAAEGERIQVQRIHNCRRLSHEWQAYISRTHSLRKTFISVKGIYYQAEVEGQKITWLTPHALQQVLTDDVDFNVMITFLEFYETLLGFVNFKLYHSINVKYPPILDPLLEAIAAELYALCRYIAAQPRTSSVDSLPITSGEDGQPGLEKLDMQTEESELRLAQLQHQLPTNEPGALMHLVEDSKAEDEDIDVETKECKNLFKNFKFFLSREVPREALLFVIPAFGGAVSWEGDGSPFRESDDGITHQIVDRPTQGHIFLSREYVQPQWIFDCINARIILPTEEYLVGRIPPPHLSPFVDNEAEGYVPEYAETIKRLQAAAKKKVLPMPGLENQDLNDPQTLLVKGIVDRTEANETAEKKRKLMMLEKQFHDELNMELQGIAYSSLKNKNLDSTVDNAKEDTITPTEEPEDLSQLTMSRKKRKLYEAMKIGQERKKDKVKLLHERKKNAEASKKD
;
A
#
# COMPACT_ATOMS: atom_id res chain seq x y z
N MET A 1 -24.95 59.01 27.23
CA MET A 1 -23.97 58.03 27.77
C MET A 1 -23.23 57.36 26.61
N PRO A 2 -22.11 57.93 26.13
CA PRO A 2 -21.32 57.29 25.09
C PRO A 2 -20.58 56.08 25.66
N LYS A 3 -20.74 54.91 25.04
CA LYS A 3 -20.01 53.69 25.40
C LYS A 3 -18.51 53.96 25.24
N HIS A 4 -17.77 54.04 26.35
CA HIS A 4 -16.32 54.12 26.35
C HIS A 4 -15.73 52.91 25.61
N HIS A 5 -15.34 53.10 24.36
CA HIS A 5 -14.55 52.12 23.62
C HIS A 5 -13.13 52.16 24.20
N ARG A 6 -12.77 51.19 25.04
CA ARG A 6 -11.38 51.02 25.49
C ARG A 6 -10.50 50.77 24.26
N PRO A 7 -9.31 51.38 24.16
CA PRO A 7 -8.40 51.11 23.05
C PRO A 7 -8.09 49.61 23.01
N ALA A 8 -8.26 48.99 21.83
CA ALA A 8 -8.00 47.57 21.62
C ALA A 8 -6.57 47.26 22.12
N GLY A 9 -6.48 46.51 23.21
CA GLY A 9 -5.19 46.10 23.73
C GLY A 9 -4.48 45.31 22.65
N LYS A 10 -3.31 45.80 22.17
CA LYS A 10 -2.51 45.22 21.07
C LYS A 10 -2.19 43.71 21.18
N LYS A 11 -2.55 43.06 22.30
CA LYS A 11 -2.35 41.65 22.63
C LYS A 11 -3.65 40.82 22.73
N LYS A 12 -4.84 41.42 22.62
CA LYS A 12 -6.14 40.72 22.84
C LYS A 12 -6.91 40.40 21.56
N GLU A 13 -6.43 40.84 20.40
CA GLU A 13 -7.11 40.66 19.11
C GLU A 13 -6.16 40.11 18.04
N GLY A 14 -6.72 39.43 17.04
CA GLY A 14 -5.96 38.84 15.93
C GLY A 14 -5.17 37.58 16.32
N ASN A 15 -3.94 37.45 15.78
CA ASN A 15 -3.13 36.23 15.97
C ASN A 15 -2.78 35.97 17.45
N ALA A 16 -2.70 37.01 18.29
CA ALA A 16 -2.42 36.85 19.71
C ALA A 16 -3.56 36.15 20.48
N ALA A 17 -4.81 36.27 20.01
CA ALA A 17 -5.96 35.58 20.59
C ALA A 17 -6.17 34.18 19.98
N LYS A 18 -5.81 34.00 18.70
CA LYS A 18 -6.01 32.72 17.99
C LYS A 18 -5.04 31.62 18.41
N TYR A 19 -3.84 32.00 18.88
CA TYR A 19 -2.77 31.07 19.21
C TYR A 19 -2.33 31.21 20.66
N ILE A 20 -2.02 30.09 21.28
CA ILE A 20 -1.50 30.01 22.64
C ILE A 20 -0.18 29.24 22.64
N THR A 21 0.79 29.70 23.43
CA THR A 21 2.07 29.01 23.56
C THR A 21 1.94 27.75 24.41
N ARG A 22 2.76 26.73 24.15
CA ARG A 22 2.74 25.45 24.89
C ARG A 22 2.71 25.61 26.41
N THR A 23 3.58 26.45 26.97
CA THR A 23 3.64 26.69 28.43
C THR A 23 2.33 27.25 28.97
N ARG A 24 1.70 28.16 28.23
CA ARG A 24 0.40 28.73 28.63
C ARG A 24 -0.73 27.72 28.50
N ALA A 25 -0.73 26.89 27.47
CA ALA A 25 -1.72 25.82 27.30
C ALA A 25 -1.65 24.80 28.45
N VAL A 26 -0.45 24.39 28.84
CA VAL A 26 -0.22 23.49 29.98
C VAL A 26 -0.75 24.09 31.29
N ASN A 27 -0.45 25.36 31.55
CA ASN A 27 -0.93 26.07 32.73
C ASN A 27 -2.45 26.25 32.72
N TYR A 28 -3.04 26.54 31.55
CA TYR A 28 -4.48 26.71 31.38
C TYR A 28 -5.24 25.41 31.69
N LEU A 29 -4.75 24.27 31.20
CA LEU A 29 -5.35 22.95 31.44
C LEU A 29 -5.03 22.38 32.83
N GLN A 30 -4.09 23.00 33.56
CA GLN A 30 -3.61 22.57 34.89
C GLN A 30 -3.05 21.13 34.91
N VAL A 31 -2.37 20.72 33.84
CA VAL A 31 -1.75 19.39 33.70
C VAL A 31 -0.23 19.46 33.66
N SER A 32 0.46 18.33 33.80
CA SER A 32 1.91 18.28 33.56
C SER A 32 2.19 18.23 32.06
N LEU A 33 3.43 18.58 31.67
CA LEU A 33 3.85 18.55 30.26
C LEU A 33 3.71 17.15 29.63
N ALA A 34 4.01 16.07 30.37
CA ALA A 34 3.88 14.71 29.88
C ALA A 34 2.42 14.33 29.58
N ILE A 35 1.50 14.68 30.48
CA ILE A 35 0.05 14.44 30.28
C ILE A 35 -0.48 15.30 29.14
N PHE A 36 -0.03 16.56 29.03
CA PHE A 36 -0.39 17.44 27.92
C PHE A 36 0.02 16.84 26.58
N ARG A 37 1.27 16.35 26.44
CA ARG A 37 1.73 15.69 25.21
C ARG A 37 0.87 14.47 24.87
N ARG A 38 0.59 13.60 25.85
CA ARG A 38 -0.27 12.42 25.66
C ARG A 38 -1.67 12.79 25.19
N LEU A 39 -2.28 13.79 25.81
CA LEU A 39 -3.60 14.29 25.42
C LEU A 39 -3.61 14.87 24.00
N CYS A 40 -2.58 15.65 23.64
CA CYS A 40 -2.44 16.17 22.28
C CYS A 40 -2.33 15.04 21.25
N ILE A 41 -1.59 13.97 21.55
CA ILE A 41 -1.43 12.80 20.67
C ILE A 41 -2.77 12.07 20.50
N LEU A 42 -3.43 11.74 21.62
CA LEU A 42 -4.72 11.05 21.59
C LEU A 42 -5.77 11.82 20.78
N LYS A 43 -5.88 13.14 20.98
CA LYS A 43 -6.86 13.98 20.27
C LYS A 43 -6.41 14.47 18.89
N GLY A 44 -5.18 14.16 18.46
CA GLY A 44 -4.66 14.64 17.17
C GLY A 44 -4.48 16.16 17.12
N ILE A 45 -4.12 16.80 18.23
CA ILE A 45 -3.86 18.25 18.29
C ILE A 45 -2.39 18.51 17.97
N PHE A 46 -2.16 19.09 16.79
CA PHE A 46 -0.82 19.39 16.30
C PHE A 46 -0.40 20.84 16.59
N PRO A 47 0.91 21.09 16.81
CA PRO A 47 1.43 22.45 16.86
C PRO A 47 1.24 23.15 15.50
N ARG A 48 1.01 24.46 15.53
CA ARG A 48 0.77 25.29 14.35
C ARG A 48 1.76 26.44 14.29
N GLU A 49 2.12 26.84 13.07
CA GLU A 49 2.99 27.97 12.83
C GLU A 49 2.18 29.23 12.47
N PRO A 50 2.04 30.21 13.39
CA PRO A 50 1.29 31.42 13.10
C PRO A 50 2.10 32.34 12.17
N LYS A 51 1.40 33.02 11.24
CA LYS A 51 2.01 34.00 10.31
C LYS A 51 2.79 35.11 11.02
N LYS A 52 2.37 35.50 12.23
CA LYS A 52 3.10 36.43 13.11
C LYS A 52 3.27 35.77 14.47
N LYS A 53 4.51 35.46 14.85
CA LYS A 53 4.89 34.82 16.12
C LYS A 53 5.02 35.91 17.21
N VAL A 54 3.94 36.19 17.93
CA VAL A 54 3.84 37.32 18.89
C VAL A 54 4.72 37.14 20.13
N GLU A 55 5.03 35.91 20.54
CA GLU A 55 5.75 35.59 21.78
C GLU A 55 7.15 35.00 21.57
N GLY A 56 7.67 35.10 20.33
CA GLY A 56 9.01 34.65 19.93
C GLY A 56 8.99 33.45 18.96
N ASN A 57 10.09 33.29 18.23
CA ASN A 57 10.23 32.29 17.15
C ASN A 57 10.49 30.86 17.66
N HIS A 58 11.14 30.71 18.82
CA HIS A 58 11.53 29.42 19.40
C HIS A 58 10.40 28.73 20.19
N LYS A 59 9.18 29.26 20.16
CA LYS A 59 8.05 28.70 20.89
C LYS A 59 7.13 27.91 19.97
N THR A 60 6.61 26.82 20.51
CA THR A 60 5.54 26.03 19.89
C THR A 60 4.19 26.65 20.23
N TYR A 61 3.38 26.88 19.20
CA TYR A 61 2.06 27.48 19.29
C TYR A 61 1.00 26.43 18.98
N TYR A 62 -0.14 26.53 19.65
CA TYR A 62 -1.34 25.74 19.41
C TYR A 62 -2.52 26.67 19.15
N HIS A 63 -3.57 26.19 18.49
CA HIS A 63 -4.79 26.98 18.37
C HIS A 63 -5.53 27.03 19.70
N MET A 64 -6.07 28.20 20.03
CA MET A 64 -6.85 28.36 21.25
C MET A 64 -8.13 27.50 21.21
N LYS A 65 -8.75 27.34 20.04
CA LYS A 65 -9.93 26.49 19.84
C LYS A 65 -9.66 25.03 20.23
N ASP A 66 -8.55 24.47 19.77
CA ASP A 66 -8.16 23.08 20.06
C ASP A 66 -7.91 22.87 21.56
N ILE A 67 -7.31 23.85 22.23
CA ILE A 67 -7.10 23.80 23.69
C ILE A 67 -8.42 23.92 24.46
N MET A 68 -9.38 24.72 23.99
CA MET A 68 -10.71 24.76 24.61
C MET A 68 -11.48 23.45 24.40
N PHE A 69 -11.34 22.84 23.22
CA PHE A 69 -11.91 21.52 22.97
C PHE A 69 -11.31 20.48 23.94
N LEU A 70 -9.99 20.51 24.16
CA LEU A 70 -9.33 19.63 25.11
C LEU A 70 -9.73 19.89 26.57
N PHE A 71 -10.08 21.13 26.92
CA PHE A 71 -10.52 21.48 28.27
C PHE A 71 -11.85 20.82 28.64
N HIS A 72 -12.77 20.68 27.68
CA HIS A 72 -14.07 20.02 27.88
C HIS A 72 -14.03 18.51 27.70
N ASP A 73 -12.87 17.93 27.38
CA ASP A 73 -12.76 16.51 27.10
C ASP A 73 -12.81 15.64 28.37
N PRO A 74 -13.59 14.53 28.39
CA PRO A 74 -13.69 13.66 29.55
C PRO A 74 -12.37 12.95 29.92
N LEU A 75 -11.45 12.73 28.97
CA LEU A 75 -10.15 12.11 29.28
C LEU A 75 -9.33 12.98 30.22
N LEU A 76 -9.45 14.31 30.12
CA LEU A 76 -8.74 15.24 31.01
C LEU A 76 -9.08 14.97 32.48
N GLN A 77 -10.37 14.74 32.78
CA GLN A 77 -10.80 14.41 34.14
C GLN A 77 -10.27 13.04 34.58
N LYS A 78 -10.30 12.03 33.70
CA LYS A 78 -9.73 10.71 33.99
C LYS A 78 -8.23 10.78 34.32
N PHE A 79 -7.45 11.59 33.59
CA PHE A 79 -6.03 11.78 33.92
C PHE A 79 -5.81 12.47 35.27
N ARG A 80 -6.71 13.39 35.66
CA ARG A 80 -6.67 14.00 37.00
C ARG A 80 -6.97 12.97 38.08
N ASP A 81 -7.96 12.10 37.86
CA ASP A 81 -8.32 11.02 38.78
C ASP A 81 -7.16 10.02 38.95
N ILE A 82 -6.52 9.62 37.84
CA ILE A 82 -5.34 8.74 37.84
C ILE A 82 -4.20 9.37 38.64
N LYS A 83 -3.94 10.66 38.43
CA LYS A 83 -2.89 11.39 39.17
C LYS A 83 -3.21 11.48 40.66
N ALA A 84 -4.48 11.73 41.02
CA ALA A 84 -4.93 11.75 42.41
C ALA A 84 -4.80 10.36 43.05
N HIS A 85 -5.15 9.30 42.32
CA HIS A 85 -5.00 7.93 42.74
C HIS A 85 -3.53 7.54 42.96
N ALA A 86 -2.64 7.89 42.03
CA ALA A 86 -1.20 7.67 42.16
C ALA A 86 -0.60 8.36 43.40
N LYS A 87 -1.13 9.54 43.78
CA LYS A 87 -0.74 10.20 45.04
C LYS A 87 -1.20 9.41 46.27
N LYS A 88 -2.40 8.80 46.23
CA LYS A 88 -2.91 7.95 47.32
C LYS A 88 -2.04 6.70 47.50
N VAL A 89 -1.65 6.05 46.39
CA VAL A 89 -0.72 4.90 46.40
C VAL A 89 0.62 5.30 47.01
N LYS A 90 1.21 6.42 46.57
CA LYS A 90 2.47 6.93 47.15
C LYS A 90 2.35 7.24 48.64
N LYS A 91 1.21 7.78 49.08
CA LYS A 91 0.94 8.06 50.50
C LYS A 91 0.86 6.77 51.31
N ALA A 92 0.15 5.76 50.81
CA ALA A 92 0.05 4.44 51.44
C ALA A 92 1.43 3.78 51.60
N LYS A 93 2.22 3.80 50.52
CA LYS A 93 3.60 3.31 50.51
C LYS A 93 4.50 4.04 51.50
N ALA A 94 4.40 5.36 51.57
CA ALA A 94 5.15 6.17 52.55
C ALA A 94 4.74 5.86 54.00
N GLN A 95 3.47 5.51 54.22
CA GLN A 95 2.95 5.05 55.51
C GLN A 95 3.25 3.57 55.81
N LYS A 96 3.93 2.85 54.90
CA LYS A 96 4.24 1.42 54.99
C LYS A 96 3.02 0.51 55.18
N ASN A 97 1.82 0.96 54.78
CA ASN A 97 0.61 0.16 54.84
C ASN A 97 0.48 -0.66 53.54
N LYS A 98 0.99 -1.89 53.55
CA LYS A 98 1.06 -2.78 52.38
C LYS A 98 -0.34 -3.18 51.88
N ASP A 99 -1.24 -3.58 52.78
CA ASP A 99 -2.59 -4.03 52.40
C ASP A 99 -3.39 -2.94 51.68
N LEU A 100 -3.23 -1.70 52.12
CA LEU A 100 -3.86 -0.54 51.47
C LEU A 100 -3.18 -0.20 50.15
N GLU A 101 -1.85 -0.32 50.05
CA GLU A 101 -1.11 -0.16 48.81
C GLU A 101 -1.59 -1.14 47.73
N ASP A 102 -1.65 -2.43 48.05
CA ASP A 102 -2.07 -3.49 47.12
C ASP A 102 -3.52 -3.29 46.66
N ARG A 103 -4.43 -3.01 47.59
CA ARG A 103 -5.84 -2.71 47.27
C ARG A 103 -5.98 -1.50 46.34
N LEU A 104 -5.14 -0.48 46.52
CA LEU A 104 -5.15 0.67 45.63
C LEU A 104 -4.58 0.31 44.26
N LEU A 105 -3.48 -0.45 44.18
CA LEU A 105 -2.89 -0.89 42.91
C LEU A 105 -3.91 -1.66 42.05
N ASP A 106 -4.68 -2.56 42.66
CA ASP A 106 -5.74 -3.31 41.96
C ASP A 106 -6.89 -2.42 41.48
N ARG A 107 -7.25 -1.41 42.26
CA ARG A 107 -8.35 -0.47 41.96
C ARG A 107 -7.92 0.74 41.15
N ALA A 108 -6.74 0.69 40.52
CA ALA A 108 -6.24 1.79 39.73
C ALA A 108 -7.23 2.16 38.60
N PRO A 109 -7.67 3.43 38.50
CA PRO A 109 -8.61 3.84 37.47
C PRO A 109 -7.98 3.71 36.08
N LYS A 110 -8.61 2.94 35.21
CA LYS A 110 -8.24 2.81 33.79
C LYS A 110 -9.17 3.68 32.94
N TYR A 111 -8.67 4.17 31.81
CA TYR A 111 -9.49 4.81 30.79
C TYR A 111 -9.56 3.95 29.54
N LYS A 112 -10.58 4.19 28.72
CA LYS A 112 -10.75 3.56 27.41
C LYS A 112 -10.73 4.63 26.33
N LEU A 113 -10.27 4.26 25.14
CA LEU A 113 -10.18 5.16 23.98
C LEU A 113 -11.30 4.93 22.96
N ASP A 114 -12.24 4.02 23.25
CA ASP A 114 -13.32 3.60 22.36
C ASP A 114 -14.09 4.79 21.76
N ARG A 115 -14.56 5.70 22.63
CA ARG A 115 -15.27 6.92 22.22
C ARG A 115 -14.41 7.85 21.36
N LEU A 116 -13.11 7.92 21.65
CA LEU A 116 -12.17 8.76 20.91
C LEU A 116 -11.96 8.23 19.49
N VAL A 117 -11.84 6.90 19.33
CA VAL A 117 -11.73 6.25 18.02
C VAL A 117 -12.99 6.53 17.19
N SER A 118 -14.18 6.35 17.77
CA SER A 118 -15.44 6.63 17.06
C SER A 118 -15.65 8.11 16.72
N GLU A 119 -15.18 9.03 17.56
CA GLU A 119 -15.25 10.47 17.28
C GLU A 119 -14.28 10.89 16.16
N ARG A 120 -13.11 10.24 16.09
CA ARG A 120 -12.08 10.55 15.09
C ARG A 120 -12.36 9.92 13.73
N TYR A 121 -12.94 8.71 13.72
CA TYR A 121 -13.28 7.95 12.52
C TYR A 121 -14.78 7.64 12.51
N PRO A 122 -15.62 8.55 11.99
CA PRO A 122 -17.06 8.34 11.92
C PRO A 122 -17.45 7.22 10.98
N THR A 123 -16.66 7.02 9.91
CA THR A 123 -16.86 5.94 8.94
C THR A 123 -15.73 4.92 9.03
N PHE A 124 -16.03 3.68 8.66
CA PHE A 124 -15.03 2.63 8.65
C PHE A 124 -13.95 2.83 7.58
N ILE A 125 -14.31 3.37 6.42
CA ILE A 125 -13.36 3.69 5.35
C ILE A 125 -12.33 4.73 5.83
N ASP A 126 -12.76 5.73 6.62
CA ASP A 126 -11.85 6.71 7.20
C ASP A 126 -10.85 6.06 8.17
N ALA A 127 -11.27 5.03 8.92
CA ALA A 127 -10.36 4.26 9.77
C ALA A 127 -9.36 3.43 8.95
N LEU A 128 -9.79 2.83 7.83
CA LEU A 128 -8.91 2.07 6.93
C LEU A 128 -7.86 2.96 6.25
N ARG A 129 -8.19 4.21 5.93
CA ARG A 129 -7.25 5.17 5.31
C ARG A 129 -6.06 5.53 6.18
N ASP A 130 -6.26 5.58 7.50
CA ASP A 130 -5.21 5.89 8.48
C ASP A 130 -4.50 4.62 9.00
N LEU A 131 -4.82 3.44 8.46
CA LEU A 131 -4.34 2.15 8.99
C LEU A 131 -2.87 1.87 8.65
N ASP A 132 -2.31 2.49 7.61
CA ASP A 132 -0.92 2.30 7.17
C ASP A 132 0.10 2.57 8.31
N ASP A 133 0.00 3.75 8.94
CA ASP A 133 0.86 4.16 10.06
C ASP A 133 0.62 3.29 11.30
N CYS A 134 -0.64 2.92 11.53
CA CYS A 134 -1.01 2.04 12.64
C CYS A 134 -0.35 0.66 12.51
N LEU A 135 -0.44 0.03 11.34
CA LEU A 135 0.13 -1.29 11.07
C LEU A 135 1.66 -1.27 11.14
N THR A 136 2.31 -0.26 10.56
CA THR A 136 3.78 -0.14 10.61
C THR A 136 4.28 -0.06 12.06
N MET A 137 3.62 0.72 12.92
CA MET A 137 3.98 0.83 14.33
C MET A 137 3.72 -0.45 15.10
N VAL A 138 2.57 -1.11 14.91
CA VAL A 138 2.25 -2.37 15.60
C VAL A 138 3.28 -3.46 15.24
N HIS A 139 3.64 -3.60 13.96
CA HIS A 139 4.65 -4.57 13.52
C HIS A 139 6.05 -4.20 14.03
N LEU A 140 6.38 -2.91 14.15
CA LEU A 140 7.63 -2.49 14.77
C LEU A 140 7.71 -2.94 16.23
N PHE A 141 6.70 -2.62 17.04
CA PHE A 141 6.67 -2.99 18.46
C PHE A 141 6.58 -4.50 18.70
N ALA A 142 6.00 -5.26 17.76
CA ALA A 142 5.99 -6.71 17.79
C ALA A 142 7.40 -7.33 17.67
N ALA A 143 8.28 -6.69 16.89
CA ALA A 143 9.66 -7.14 16.67
C ALA A 143 10.66 -6.64 17.72
N LEU A 144 10.30 -5.65 18.56
CA LEU A 144 11.18 -5.13 19.58
C LEU A 144 11.39 -6.13 20.74
N PRO A 145 12.62 -6.23 21.29
CA PRO A 145 12.86 -6.99 22.50
C PRO A 145 12.20 -6.32 23.71
N ALA A 146 11.74 -7.14 24.65
CA ALA A 146 11.27 -6.65 25.95
C ALA A 146 12.47 -6.21 26.81
N ALA A 147 12.98 -5.00 26.57
CA ALA A 147 14.01 -4.42 27.42
C ALA A 147 13.38 -3.78 28.66
N GLU A 148 13.68 -4.32 29.85
CA GLU A 148 13.17 -3.82 31.14
C GLU A 148 13.62 -2.37 31.43
N GLY A 149 14.70 -1.90 30.80
CA GLY A 149 15.25 -0.55 30.97
C GLY A 149 14.42 0.58 30.37
N GLU A 150 13.64 0.32 29.31
CA GLU A 150 13.03 1.37 28.47
C GLU A 150 11.51 1.53 28.64
N ARG A 151 10.93 0.95 29.70
CA ARG A 151 9.50 1.06 30.07
C ARG A 151 8.53 0.44 29.06
N ILE A 152 9.00 -0.36 28.10
CA ILE A 152 8.13 -1.11 27.20
C ILE A 152 7.56 -2.30 27.97
N GLN A 153 6.23 -2.33 28.13
CA GLN A 153 5.55 -3.39 28.85
C GLN A 153 5.48 -4.65 27.98
N VAL A 154 5.91 -5.79 28.53
CA VAL A 154 5.83 -7.11 27.87
C VAL A 154 4.41 -7.39 27.35
N GLN A 155 3.39 -7.07 28.14
CA GLN A 155 1.98 -7.25 27.78
C GLN A 155 1.59 -6.49 26.50
N ARG A 156 2.14 -5.30 26.27
CA ARG A 156 1.87 -4.52 25.06
C ARG A 156 2.50 -5.14 23.83
N ILE A 157 3.72 -5.66 23.96
CA ILE A 157 4.40 -6.38 22.87
C ILE A 157 3.57 -7.60 22.43
N HIS A 158 3.09 -8.39 23.39
CA HIS A 158 2.23 -9.55 23.11
C HIS A 158 0.90 -9.15 22.46
N ASN A 159 0.27 -8.08 22.94
CA ASN A 159 -0.94 -7.55 22.31
C ASN A 159 -0.67 -7.09 20.86
N CYS A 160 0.46 -6.43 20.61
CA CYS A 160 0.84 -5.99 19.27
C CYS A 160 1.07 -7.19 18.33
N ARG A 161 1.78 -8.22 18.78
CA ARG A 161 1.96 -9.49 18.04
C ARG A 161 0.62 -10.13 17.69
N ARG A 162 -0.25 -10.27 18.69
CA ARG A 162 -1.60 -10.82 18.49
C ARG A 162 -2.38 -10.02 17.44
N LEU A 163 -2.46 -8.69 17.59
CA LEU A 163 -3.17 -7.83 16.65
C LEU A 163 -2.58 -7.87 15.22
N SER A 164 -1.25 -7.96 15.08
CA SER A 164 -0.60 -8.11 13.77
C SER A 164 -0.91 -9.44 13.12
N HIS A 165 -0.91 -10.55 13.88
CA HIS A 165 -1.24 -11.86 13.34
C HIS A 165 -2.73 -11.99 13.03
N GLU A 166 -3.61 -11.40 13.84
CA GLU A 166 -5.05 -11.30 13.54
C GLU A 166 -5.28 -10.60 12.18
N TRP A 167 -4.57 -9.49 11.93
CA TRP A 167 -4.63 -8.76 10.66
C TRP A 167 -4.10 -9.59 9.48
N GLN A 168 -2.95 -10.22 9.65
CA GLN A 168 -2.34 -11.08 8.63
C GLN A 168 -3.23 -12.30 8.31
N ALA A 169 -3.83 -12.93 9.32
CA ALA A 169 -4.73 -14.07 9.15
C ALA A 169 -6.01 -13.68 8.41
N TYR A 170 -6.56 -12.49 8.68
CA TYR A 170 -7.67 -11.93 7.91
C TYR A 170 -7.33 -11.81 6.42
N ILE A 171 -6.19 -11.18 6.09
CA ILE A 171 -5.74 -11.02 4.71
C ILE A 171 -5.50 -12.37 4.03
N SER A 172 -4.94 -13.32 4.77
CA SER A 172 -4.71 -14.67 4.26
C SER A 172 -6.01 -15.39 3.92
N ARG A 173 -7.09 -15.15 4.67
CA ARG A 173 -8.40 -15.74 4.44
C ARG A 173 -9.12 -15.09 3.26
N THR A 174 -9.01 -13.77 3.12
CA THR A 174 -9.70 -13.02 2.05
C THR A 174 -8.92 -12.98 0.74
N HIS A 175 -7.65 -13.41 0.73
CA HIS A 175 -6.75 -13.32 -0.43
C HIS A 175 -6.60 -11.86 -0.94
N SER A 176 -6.59 -10.90 0.00
CA SER A 176 -6.54 -9.46 -0.28
C SER A 176 -5.14 -8.90 -0.54
N LEU A 177 -4.08 -9.72 -0.44
CA LEU A 177 -2.71 -9.27 -0.66
C LEU A 177 -2.46 -9.02 -2.16
N ARG A 178 -1.84 -7.88 -2.50
CA ARG A 178 -1.70 -7.41 -3.89
C ARG A 178 -0.26 -7.27 -4.35
N LYS A 179 0.59 -6.63 -3.54
CA LYS A 179 2.01 -6.38 -3.84
C LYS A 179 2.87 -6.65 -2.61
N THR A 180 4.08 -7.14 -2.84
CA THR A 180 5.05 -7.44 -1.78
C THR A 180 6.44 -7.01 -2.21
N PHE A 181 7.23 -6.37 -1.36
CA PHE A 181 8.59 -5.95 -1.73
C PHE A 181 9.55 -6.07 -0.56
N ILE A 182 10.67 -6.76 -0.77
CA ILE A 182 11.72 -6.88 0.22
C ILE A 182 12.70 -5.72 0.07
N SER A 183 12.91 -4.99 1.16
CA SER A 183 13.89 -3.92 1.25
C SER A 183 14.88 -4.18 2.39
N VAL A 184 15.95 -3.40 2.45
CA VAL A 184 16.92 -3.41 3.56
C VAL A 184 16.24 -3.06 4.89
N LYS A 185 15.21 -2.20 4.86
CA LYS A 185 14.47 -1.79 6.06
C LYS A 185 13.53 -2.87 6.62
N GLY A 186 13.09 -3.79 5.78
CA GLY A 186 12.00 -4.70 6.06
C GLY A 186 11.21 -5.05 4.80
N ILE A 187 10.05 -5.67 4.98
CA ILE A 187 9.17 -6.13 3.92
C ILE A 187 7.95 -5.22 3.83
N TYR A 188 7.74 -4.64 2.66
CA TYR A 188 6.56 -3.85 2.34
C TYR A 188 5.45 -4.77 1.82
N TYR A 189 4.27 -4.66 2.40
CA TYR A 189 3.07 -5.35 1.97
C TYR A 189 2.03 -4.32 1.55
N GLN A 190 1.30 -4.62 0.48
CA GLN A 190 0.13 -3.86 0.07
C GLN A 190 -1.05 -4.80 -0.07
N ALA A 191 -2.12 -4.54 0.67
CA ALA A 191 -3.39 -5.24 0.58
C ALA A 191 -4.52 -4.28 0.19
N GLU A 192 -5.56 -4.83 -0.41
CA GLU A 192 -6.77 -4.11 -0.80
C GLU A 192 -7.96 -4.62 0.01
N VAL A 193 -8.52 -3.77 0.86
CA VAL A 193 -9.63 -4.09 1.77
C VAL A 193 -10.72 -3.06 1.56
N GLU A 194 -11.94 -3.51 1.23
CA GLU A 194 -13.09 -2.64 0.91
C GLU A 194 -12.75 -1.52 -0.09
N GLY A 195 -11.93 -1.82 -1.11
CA GLY A 195 -11.49 -0.85 -2.14
C GLY A 195 -10.41 0.14 -1.69
N GLN A 196 -9.96 0.10 -0.44
CA GLN A 196 -8.84 0.90 0.06
C GLN A 196 -7.53 0.10 -0.02
N LYS A 197 -6.52 0.69 -0.67
CA LYS A 197 -5.16 0.13 -0.70
C LYS A 197 -4.42 0.57 0.54
N ILE A 198 -3.96 -0.41 1.32
CA ILE A 198 -3.29 -0.25 2.60
C ILE A 198 -1.87 -0.78 2.44
N THR A 199 -0.87 0.06 2.71
CA THR A 199 0.54 -0.29 2.53
C THR A 199 1.27 -0.14 3.86
N TRP A 200 1.85 -1.24 4.36
CA TRP A 200 2.58 -1.24 5.61
C TRP A 200 3.94 -1.92 5.47
N LEU A 201 4.84 -1.59 6.40
CA LEU A 201 6.19 -2.11 6.50
C LEU A 201 6.28 -3.01 7.73
N THR A 202 6.75 -4.23 7.52
CA THR A 202 7.13 -5.16 8.58
C THR A 202 8.65 -5.19 8.67
N PRO A 203 9.26 -4.89 9.83
CA PRO A 203 10.71 -4.98 9.98
C PRO A 203 11.17 -6.43 9.86
N HIS A 204 12.45 -6.62 9.49
CA HIS A 204 13.07 -7.94 9.59
C HIS A 204 13.15 -8.39 11.05
N ALA A 205 12.91 -9.68 11.29
CA ALA A 205 12.98 -10.31 12.62
C ALA A 205 14.44 -10.46 13.09
N LEU A 206 15.13 -9.33 13.25
CA LEU A 206 16.48 -9.21 13.75
C LEU A 206 16.45 -8.54 15.11
N GLN A 207 17.42 -8.87 15.97
CA GLN A 207 17.55 -8.21 17.26
C GLN A 207 17.88 -6.73 17.05
N GLN A 208 16.91 -5.87 17.33
CA GLN A 208 17.08 -4.43 17.21
C GLN A 208 17.80 -3.89 18.45
N VAL A 209 18.83 -3.07 18.21
CA VAL A 209 19.48 -2.29 19.27
C VAL A 209 18.68 -1.02 19.48
N LEU A 210 18.17 -0.83 20.69
CA LEU A 210 17.42 0.35 21.07
C LEU A 210 18.38 1.53 21.27
N THR A 211 18.01 2.71 20.77
CA THR A 211 18.80 3.92 20.91
C THR A 211 18.12 4.91 21.85
N ASP A 212 18.91 5.56 22.73
CA ASP A 212 18.41 6.52 23.72
C ASP A 212 17.90 7.85 23.10
N ASP A 213 18.15 8.07 21.81
CA ASP A 213 17.74 9.29 21.09
C ASP A 213 16.22 9.37 20.89
N VAL A 214 15.51 8.25 21.01
CA VAL A 214 14.08 8.14 20.72
C VAL A 214 13.23 8.22 21.99
N ASP A 215 12.24 9.12 22.03
CA ASP A 215 11.30 9.21 23.15
C ASP A 215 10.19 8.15 23.02
N PHE A 216 10.45 6.95 23.54
CA PHE A 216 9.49 5.85 23.57
C PHE A 216 8.18 6.19 24.29
N ASN A 217 8.16 7.16 25.22
CA ASN A 217 6.91 7.53 25.89
C ASN A 217 5.91 8.13 24.90
N VAL A 218 6.39 8.88 23.90
CA VAL A 218 5.56 9.42 22.82
C VAL A 218 5.06 8.27 21.96
N MET A 219 5.94 7.36 21.54
CA MET A 219 5.56 6.23 20.69
C MET A 219 4.55 5.30 21.38
N ILE A 220 4.71 5.02 22.67
CA ILE A 220 3.78 4.20 23.46
C ILE A 220 2.38 4.83 23.51
N THR A 221 2.28 6.17 23.52
CA THR A 221 0.98 6.85 23.50
C THR A 221 0.30 6.77 22.13
N PHE A 222 1.06 6.77 21.03
CA PHE A 222 0.53 6.46 19.71
C PHE A 222 0.11 4.99 19.62
N LEU A 223 0.95 4.09 20.12
CA LEU A 223 0.69 2.65 20.13
C LEU A 223 -0.60 2.33 20.89
N GLU A 224 -0.83 2.94 22.05
CA GLU A 224 -2.07 2.73 22.82
C GLU A 224 -3.33 3.11 22.03
N PHE A 225 -3.26 4.17 21.22
CA PHE A 225 -4.37 4.55 20.35
C PHE A 225 -4.52 3.55 19.18
N TYR A 226 -3.41 3.18 18.57
CA TYR A 226 -3.37 2.24 17.44
C TYR A 226 -3.80 0.82 17.81
N GLU A 227 -3.46 0.33 19.01
CA GLU A 227 -3.97 -0.94 19.56
C GLU A 227 -5.50 -0.94 19.61
N THR A 228 -6.10 0.17 20.10
CA THR A 228 -7.57 0.27 20.15
C THR A 228 -8.19 0.40 18.75
N LEU A 229 -7.57 1.18 17.86
CA LEU A 229 -8.04 1.36 16.48
C LEU A 229 -8.04 0.02 15.73
N LEU A 230 -6.90 -0.69 15.74
CA LEU A 230 -6.74 -1.98 15.08
C LEU A 230 -7.66 -3.04 15.69
N GLY A 231 -7.90 -3.01 17.00
CA GLY A 231 -8.88 -3.87 17.66
C GLY A 231 -10.32 -3.65 17.13
N PHE A 232 -10.76 -2.40 16.96
CA PHE A 232 -12.07 -2.10 16.35
C PHE A 232 -12.14 -2.51 14.87
N VAL A 233 -11.04 -2.29 14.13
CA VAL A 233 -10.96 -2.67 12.72
C VAL A 233 -11.04 -4.19 12.57
N ASN A 234 -10.20 -4.94 13.29
CA ASN A 234 -10.23 -6.40 13.29
C ASN A 234 -11.59 -6.93 13.75
N PHE A 235 -12.22 -6.35 14.78
CA PHE A 235 -13.57 -6.76 15.19
C PHE A 235 -14.58 -6.68 14.04
N LYS A 236 -14.62 -5.56 13.30
CA LYS A 236 -15.55 -5.39 12.17
C LYS A 236 -15.20 -6.33 11.01
N LEU A 237 -13.91 -6.48 10.70
CA LEU A 237 -13.42 -7.34 9.62
C LEU A 237 -13.67 -8.83 9.89
N TYR A 238 -13.51 -9.29 11.13
CA TYR A 238 -13.83 -10.67 11.48
C TYR A 238 -15.34 -10.91 11.46
N HIS A 239 -16.13 -9.91 11.86
CA HIS A 239 -17.59 -9.97 11.74
C HIS A 239 -18.06 -10.02 10.28
N SER A 240 -17.39 -9.35 9.34
CA SER A 240 -17.74 -9.44 7.92
C SER A 240 -17.46 -10.82 7.31
N ILE A 241 -16.52 -11.59 7.86
CA ILE A 241 -16.27 -13.00 7.46
C ILE A 241 -17.07 -13.98 8.34
N ASN A 242 -17.97 -13.51 9.21
CA ASN A 242 -18.72 -14.33 10.16
C ASN A 242 -17.85 -15.18 11.10
N VAL A 243 -16.67 -14.69 11.48
CA VAL A 243 -15.79 -15.33 12.46
C VAL A 243 -15.93 -14.65 13.81
N LYS A 244 -16.04 -15.44 14.89
CA LYS A 244 -16.11 -14.91 16.25
C LYS A 244 -14.80 -14.21 16.64
N TYR A 245 -14.92 -12.98 17.14
CA TYR A 245 -13.80 -12.18 17.67
C TYR A 245 -13.90 -12.00 19.19
N PRO A 246 -12.79 -12.07 19.95
CA PRO A 246 -11.44 -12.44 19.53
C PRO A 246 -11.34 -13.95 19.17
N PRO A 247 -10.47 -14.34 18.22
CA PRO A 247 -10.27 -15.73 17.85
C PRO A 247 -9.67 -16.52 19.03
N ILE A 248 -10.16 -17.74 19.24
CA ILE A 248 -9.65 -18.63 20.30
C ILE A 248 -8.50 -19.43 19.70
N LEU A 249 -7.29 -19.20 20.20
CA LEU A 249 -6.10 -19.92 19.76
C LEU A 249 -5.87 -21.18 20.58
N ASP A 250 -5.29 -22.18 19.93
CA ASP A 250 -4.78 -23.37 20.61
C ASP A 250 -3.50 -22.99 21.38
N PRO A 251 -3.47 -23.13 22.72
CA PRO A 251 -2.31 -22.77 23.54
C PRO A 251 -1.01 -23.48 23.11
N LEU A 252 -1.11 -24.67 22.52
CA LEU A 252 0.06 -25.41 22.05
C LEU A 252 0.72 -24.75 20.83
N LEU A 253 -0.08 -24.27 19.88
CA LEU A 253 0.43 -23.61 18.68
C LEU A 253 0.90 -22.18 18.98
N GLU A 254 0.30 -21.53 19.98
CA GLU A 254 0.77 -20.26 20.53
C GLU A 254 2.16 -20.41 21.18
N ALA A 255 2.37 -21.46 21.99
CA ALA A 255 3.67 -21.73 22.61
C ALA A 255 4.81 -22.00 21.60
N ILE A 256 4.47 -22.48 20.40
CA ILE A 256 5.44 -22.81 19.33
C ILE A 256 5.71 -21.59 18.41
N ALA A 257 5.17 -20.41 18.75
CA ALA A 257 5.24 -19.21 17.90
C ALA A 257 4.71 -19.48 16.48
N ALA A 258 3.69 -20.34 16.37
CA ALA A 258 2.95 -20.65 15.15
C ALA A 258 1.58 -19.97 15.15
N GLU A 259 1.46 -18.82 15.82
CA GLU A 259 0.22 -18.09 16.08
C GLU A 259 -0.54 -17.78 14.78
N LEU A 260 0.17 -17.32 13.75
CA LEU A 260 -0.42 -17.04 12.44
C LEU A 260 -1.00 -18.30 11.77
N TYR A 261 -0.28 -19.43 11.84
CA TYR A 261 -0.77 -20.69 11.29
C TYR A 261 -1.99 -21.20 12.06
N ALA A 262 -1.97 -21.11 13.39
CA ALA A 262 -3.08 -21.45 14.25
C ALA A 262 -4.33 -20.61 13.93
N LEU A 263 -4.16 -19.30 13.74
CA LEU A 263 -5.23 -18.39 13.33
C LEU A 263 -5.80 -18.76 11.96
N CYS A 264 -4.94 -18.95 10.96
CA CYS A 264 -5.37 -19.36 9.62
C CYS A 264 -6.17 -20.67 9.66
N ARG A 265 -5.72 -21.66 10.46
CA ARG A 265 -6.43 -22.92 10.64
C ARG A 265 -7.75 -22.74 11.38
N TYR A 266 -7.79 -21.94 12.44
CA TYR A 266 -9.01 -21.64 13.20
C TYR A 266 -10.07 -20.99 12.31
N ILE A 267 -9.68 -20.00 11.51
CA ILE A 267 -10.56 -19.30 10.56
C ILE A 267 -11.02 -20.24 9.44
N ALA A 268 -10.17 -21.17 8.99
CA ALA A 268 -10.54 -22.17 7.98
C ALA A 268 -11.47 -23.27 8.53
N ALA A 269 -11.33 -23.63 9.82
CA ALA A 269 -12.10 -24.69 10.46
C ALA A 269 -13.53 -24.28 10.85
N GLN A 270 -13.82 -22.97 10.94
CA GLN A 270 -15.18 -22.47 11.12
C GLN A 270 -15.92 -22.59 9.78
N PRO A 271 -16.90 -23.50 9.63
CA PRO A 271 -17.76 -23.51 8.44
C PRO A 271 -18.51 -22.17 8.39
N ARG A 272 -18.83 -21.66 7.18
CA ARG A 272 -19.79 -20.57 7.01
C ARG A 272 -21.09 -21.04 7.65
N THR A 273 -21.38 -20.65 8.89
CA THR A 273 -22.60 -21.05 9.57
C THR A 273 -23.75 -20.28 8.93
N SER A 274 -24.45 -20.93 7.99
CA SER A 274 -25.83 -20.57 7.69
C SER A 274 -26.64 -20.69 8.97
N SER A 275 -27.26 -19.59 9.38
CA SER A 275 -28.10 -19.50 10.56
C SER A 275 -29.38 -20.34 10.40
N VAL A 276 -29.45 -21.50 11.05
CA VAL A 276 -30.72 -22.08 11.53
C VAL A 276 -30.46 -22.81 12.86
N ASP A 277 -31.33 -22.54 13.83
CA ASP A 277 -31.27 -22.93 15.24
C ASP A 277 -31.14 -24.44 15.55
N SER A 278 -30.31 -24.70 16.59
CA SER A 278 -30.32 -25.77 17.61
C SER A 278 -30.97 -27.15 17.35
N LEU A 279 -30.24 -28.23 17.66
CA LEU A 279 -30.41 -29.07 18.87
C LEU A 279 -29.30 -30.17 18.97
N PRO A 280 -28.90 -30.62 20.17
CA PRO A 280 -27.73 -31.50 20.37
C PRO A 280 -28.12 -32.98 20.56
N ILE A 281 -27.39 -33.92 19.96
CA ILE A 281 -27.44 -35.35 20.32
C ILE A 281 -26.04 -36.00 20.35
N THR A 282 -25.66 -36.32 21.59
CA THR A 282 -24.80 -37.35 22.21
C THR A 282 -24.03 -38.41 21.38
N SER A 283 -22.73 -38.54 21.73
CA SER A 283 -21.89 -39.73 22.01
C SER A 283 -21.79 -40.94 21.06
N GLY A 284 -20.55 -41.29 20.69
CA GLY A 284 -20.10 -42.63 20.29
C GLY A 284 -18.64 -42.64 19.81
N GLU A 285 -17.78 -43.39 20.49
CA GLU A 285 -16.33 -43.54 20.25
C GLU A 285 -15.98 -44.49 19.07
N ASP A 286 -14.70 -44.42 18.67
CA ASP A 286 -13.83 -45.40 18.01
C ASP A 286 -13.73 -45.52 16.46
N GLY A 287 -12.47 -45.37 15.98
CA GLY A 287 -11.90 -46.17 14.88
C GLY A 287 -11.45 -45.43 13.60
N GLN A 288 -10.16 -45.08 13.48
CA GLN A 288 -9.45 -44.88 12.20
C GLN A 288 -9.07 -46.24 11.56
N PRO A 289 -8.56 -46.35 10.31
CA PRO A 289 -8.47 -45.37 9.21
C PRO A 289 -8.93 -45.94 7.83
N GLY A 290 -9.11 -45.09 6.81
CA GLY A 290 -9.26 -45.58 5.42
C GLY A 290 -9.51 -44.48 4.40
N LEU A 291 -8.53 -44.26 3.52
CA LEU A 291 -8.62 -43.45 2.31
C LEU A 291 -9.66 -44.06 1.36
N GLU A 292 -10.87 -43.48 1.27
CA GLU A 292 -11.82 -43.71 0.14
C GLU A 292 -13.07 -42.80 0.19
N LYS A 293 -13.06 -41.69 0.95
CA LYS A 293 -14.29 -40.94 1.28
C LYS A 293 -14.54 -39.63 0.51
N LEU A 294 -13.88 -39.37 -0.62
CA LEU A 294 -14.17 -38.15 -1.39
C LEU A 294 -15.27 -38.33 -2.44
N ASP A 295 -15.43 -39.51 -3.05
CA ASP A 295 -16.44 -39.70 -4.11
C ASP A 295 -17.83 -40.09 -3.56
N MET A 296 -17.90 -40.88 -2.48
CA MET A 296 -19.18 -41.26 -1.88
C MET A 296 -19.92 -40.10 -1.19
N GLN A 297 -19.22 -39.08 -0.71
CA GLN A 297 -19.87 -37.94 -0.04
C GLN A 297 -20.61 -37.05 -1.03
N THR A 298 -20.12 -36.93 -2.26
CA THR A 298 -20.76 -36.16 -3.35
C THR A 298 -22.03 -36.86 -3.81
N GLU A 299 -21.99 -38.18 -3.98
CA GLU A 299 -23.18 -38.96 -4.37
C GLU A 299 -24.23 -39.05 -3.25
N GLU A 300 -23.82 -39.18 -1.98
CA GLU A 300 -24.77 -39.13 -0.85
C GLU A 300 -25.40 -37.73 -0.66
N SER A 301 -24.68 -36.66 -0.98
CA SER A 301 -25.22 -35.30 -0.89
C SER A 301 -26.09 -34.93 -2.09
N GLU A 302 -25.83 -35.46 -3.29
CA GLU A 302 -26.73 -35.39 -4.44
C GLU A 302 -28.00 -36.22 -4.23
N LEU A 303 -27.89 -37.43 -3.67
CA LEU A 303 -29.05 -38.26 -3.32
C LEU A 303 -29.90 -37.61 -2.23
N ARG A 304 -29.30 -36.99 -1.21
CA ARG A 304 -30.05 -36.21 -0.19
C ARG A 304 -30.70 -34.96 -0.76
N LEU A 305 -30.06 -34.26 -1.69
CA LEU A 305 -30.65 -33.12 -2.42
C LEU A 305 -31.85 -33.54 -3.27
N ALA A 306 -31.75 -34.67 -3.96
CA ALA A 306 -32.85 -35.24 -4.74
C ALA A 306 -34.01 -35.73 -3.84
N GLN A 307 -33.70 -36.28 -2.66
CA GLN A 307 -34.70 -36.73 -1.69
C GLN A 307 -35.42 -35.56 -1.00
N LEU A 308 -34.73 -34.43 -0.79
CA LEU A 308 -35.31 -33.18 -0.27
C LEU A 308 -36.20 -32.47 -1.31
N GLN A 309 -35.88 -32.56 -2.60
CA GLN A 309 -36.74 -32.05 -3.68
C GLN A 309 -38.11 -32.73 -3.74
N HIS A 310 -38.21 -34.00 -3.32
CA HIS A 310 -39.45 -34.77 -3.35
C HIS A 310 -40.38 -34.54 -2.15
N GLN A 311 -39.92 -33.83 -1.10
CA GLN A 311 -40.68 -33.64 0.16
C GLN A 311 -41.28 -32.23 0.32
N LEU A 312 -41.12 -31.32 -0.65
CA LEU A 312 -41.70 -29.98 -0.57
C LEU A 312 -43.04 -29.88 -1.33
N PRO A 313 -44.08 -29.25 -0.75
CA PRO A 313 -45.34 -29.01 -1.45
C PRO A 313 -45.15 -28.02 -2.59
N THR A 314 -45.82 -28.27 -3.72
CA THR A 314 -45.75 -27.55 -5.00
C THR A 314 -46.33 -26.14 -4.98
N ASN A 315 -45.88 -25.26 -4.10
CA ASN A 315 -46.18 -23.83 -4.20
C ASN A 315 -44.89 -23.00 -4.12
N GLU A 316 -44.69 -22.23 -5.18
CA GLU A 316 -43.63 -21.25 -5.43
C GLU A 316 -42.30 -21.79 -6.00
N PRO A 317 -42.24 -22.05 -7.32
CA PRO A 317 -41.00 -22.27 -8.05
C PRO A 317 -40.20 -20.95 -8.10
N GLY A 318 -39.47 -20.64 -7.05
CA GLY A 318 -38.64 -19.43 -6.95
C GLY A 318 -37.65 -19.45 -5.80
N ALA A 319 -37.98 -20.11 -4.69
CA ALA A 319 -37.12 -20.14 -3.50
C ALA A 319 -35.78 -20.89 -3.71
N LEU A 320 -35.78 -21.97 -4.52
CA LEU A 320 -34.54 -22.70 -4.84
C LEU A 320 -33.65 -21.92 -5.82
N MET A 321 -34.26 -21.16 -6.74
CA MET A 321 -33.52 -20.29 -7.66
C MET A 321 -32.87 -19.14 -6.90
N HIS A 322 -33.56 -18.56 -5.91
CA HIS A 322 -33.01 -17.52 -5.05
C HIS A 322 -31.85 -18.04 -4.16
N LEU A 323 -31.94 -19.24 -3.60
CA LEU A 323 -30.85 -19.81 -2.78
C LEU A 323 -29.62 -20.22 -3.62
N VAL A 324 -29.82 -20.69 -4.85
CA VAL A 324 -28.73 -21.00 -5.79
C VAL A 324 -28.15 -19.71 -6.39
N GLU A 325 -28.98 -18.70 -6.66
CA GLU A 325 -28.54 -17.35 -7.05
C GLU A 325 -27.78 -16.69 -5.90
N ASP A 326 -28.20 -16.78 -4.64
CA ASP A 326 -27.49 -16.20 -3.50
C ASP A 326 -26.12 -16.88 -3.29
N SER A 327 -26.00 -18.19 -3.54
CA SER A 327 -24.71 -18.90 -3.49
C SER A 327 -23.78 -18.61 -4.66
N LYS A 328 -24.31 -18.22 -5.83
CA LYS A 328 -23.54 -17.79 -7.00
C LYS A 328 -23.24 -16.29 -6.97
N ALA A 329 -24.14 -15.48 -6.43
CA ALA A 329 -24.02 -14.03 -6.28
C ALA A 329 -22.90 -13.66 -5.29
N GLU A 330 -22.74 -14.43 -4.19
CA GLU A 330 -21.60 -14.24 -3.27
C GLU A 330 -20.23 -14.52 -3.93
N ASP A 331 -20.17 -15.37 -4.96
CA ASP A 331 -18.96 -15.62 -5.73
C ASP A 331 -18.81 -14.67 -6.93
N GLU A 332 -19.88 -14.00 -7.39
CA GLU A 332 -19.86 -13.03 -8.49
C GLU A 332 -19.34 -11.65 -8.04
N ASP A 333 -19.51 -11.27 -6.78
CA ASP A 333 -19.03 -9.99 -6.21
C ASP A 333 -17.54 -9.99 -5.79
N ILE A 334 -16.84 -11.13 -5.87
CA ILE A 334 -15.40 -11.19 -5.57
C ILE A 334 -14.62 -10.71 -6.80
N ASP A 335 -13.88 -9.61 -6.63
CA ASP A 335 -12.96 -9.04 -7.63
C ASP A 335 -12.19 -10.14 -8.37
N VAL A 336 -12.19 -10.07 -9.71
CA VAL A 336 -11.47 -11.01 -10.60
C VAL A 336 -10.01 -11.17 -10.15
N GLU A 337 -9.37 -10.08 -9.71
CA GLU A 337 -8.01 -10.09 -9.19
C GLU A 337 -7.83 -10.94 -7.92
N THR A 338 -8.83 -10.97 -7.03
CA THR A 338 -8.80 -11.78 -5.81
C THR A 338 -8.90 -13.27 -6.14
N LYS A 339 -9.67 -13.63 -7.19
CA LYS A 339 -9.76 -15.01 -7.70
C LYS A 339 -8.43 -15.46 -8.29
N GLU A 340 -7.75 -14.60 -9.04
CA GLU A 340 -6.40 -14.87 -9.56
C GLU A 340 -5.39 -15.09 -8.41
N CYS A 341 -5.40 -14.23 -7.38
CA CYS A 341 -4.54 -14.41 -6.21
C CYS A 341 -4.77 -15.73 -5.49
N LYS A 342 -6.04 -16.11 -5.27
CA LYS A 342 -6.42 -17.34 -4.57
C LYS A 342 -5.96 -18.60 -5.29
N ASN A 343 -5.91 -18.57 -6.62
CA ASN A 343 -5.58 -19.73 -7.43
C ASN A 343 -4.08 -19.86 -7.75
N LEU A 344 -3.25 -18.84 -7.44
CA LEU A 344 -1.84 -18.79 -7.83
C LEU A 344 -1.05 -19.99 -7.29
N PHE A 345 -1.23 -20.34 -6.00
CA PHE A 345 -0.50 -21.44 -5.37
C PHE A 345 -1.37 -22.63 -4.93
N LYS A 346 -2.62 -22.73 -5.41
CA LYS A 346 -3.61 -23.71 -4.92
C LYS A 346 -3.14 -25.17 -4.89
N ASN A 347 -2.33 -25.58 -5.87
CA ASN A 347 -1.84 -26.96 -6.00
C ASN A 347 -0.39 -27.13 -5.52
N PHE A 348 0.22 -26.09 -4.95
CA PHE A 348 1.61 -26.10 -4.53
C PHE A 348 1.71 -26.37 -3.03
N LYS A 349 2.61 -27.29 -2.68
CA LYS A 349 3.01 -27.60 -1.31
C LYS A 349 4.45 -27.16 -1.11
N PHE A 350 4.61 -26.14 -0.27
CA PHE A 350 5.89 -25.53 0.05
C PHE A 350 6.45 -26.07 1.37
N PHE A 351 7.74 -26.37 1.38
CA PHE A 351 8.49 -26.67 2.60
C PHE A 351 9.54 -25.58 2.86
N LEU A 352 9.52 -25.00 4.05
CA LEU A 352 10.44 -23.93 4.47
C LEU A 352 11.58 -24.49 5.32
N SER A 353 12.81 -24.25 4.88
CA SER A 353 14.02 -24.61 5.63
C SER A 353 14.29 -23.62 6.78
N ARG A 354 15.02 -24.04 7.81
CA ARG A 354 15.27 -23.25 9.04
C ARG A 354 15.84 -21.84 8.85
N GLU A 355 16.59 -21.57 7.78
CA GLU A 355 17.27 -20.28 7.57
C GLU A 355 16.38 -19.20 6.97
N VAL A 356 15.29 -19.60 6.34
CA VAL A 356 14.42 -18.71 5.59
C VAL A 356 13.50 -17.96 6.57
N PRO A 357 13.16 -16.67 6.33
CA PRO A 357 12.25 -15.93 7.20
C PRO A 357 10.85 -16.56 7.25
N ARG A 358 10.64 -17.41 8.27
CA ARG A 358 9.42 -18.20 8.45
C ARG A 358 8.16 -17.34 8.52
N GLU A 359 8.15 -16.30 9.35
CA GLU A 359 6.96 -15.46 9.58
C GLU A 359 6.45 -14.83 8.29
N ALA A 360 7.36 -14.29 7.46
CA ALA A 360 7.00 -13.65 6.20
C ALA A 360 6.39 -14.63 5.19
N LEU A 361 7.01 -15.80 5.02
CA LEU A 361 6.53 -16.80 4.05
C LEU A 361 5.27 -17.54 4.53
N LEU A 362 5.13 -17.74 5.85
CA LEU A 362 3.94 -18.30 6.47
C LEU A 362 2.71 -17.39 6.28
N PHE A 363 2.92 -16.07 6.19
CA PHE A 363 1.87 -15.12 5.83
C PHE A 363 1.58 -15.15 4.32
N VAL A 364 2.64 -15.06 3.52
CA VAL A 364 2.52 -14.82 2.09
C VAL A 364 1.96 -16.05 1.35
N ILE A 365 2.47 -17.26 1.59
CA ILE A 365 2.08 -18.45 0.83
C ILE A 365 0.58 -18.77 0.99
N PRO A 366 0.01 -18.84 2.22
CA PRO A 366 -1.41 -19.09 2.41
C PRO A 366 -2.31 -17.96 1.87
N ALA A 367 -1.83 -16.71 1.86
CA ALA A 367 -2.56 -15.60 1.26
C ALA A 367 -2.77 -15.73 -0.25
N PHE A 368 -1.99 -16.58 -0.94
CA PHE A 368 -2.15 -16.93 -2.35
C PHE A 368 -2.63 -18.39 -2.56
N GLY A 369 -3.16 -19.02 -1.51
CA GLY A 369 -3.80 -20.34 -1.56
C GLY A 369 -2.84 -21.53 -1.49
N GLY A 370 -1.55 -21.32 -1.20
CA GLY A 370 -0.57 -22.39 -1.08
C GLY A 370 -0.58 -23.08 0.28
N ALA A 371 -0.23 -24.36 0.30
CA ALA A 371 0.03 -25.10 1.53
C ALA A 371 1.49 -24.93 1.95
N VAL A 372 1.74 -24.61 3.21
CA VAL A 372 3.08 -24.34 3.75
C VAL A 372 3.35 -25.20 4.97
N SER A 373 4.55 -25.76 5.03
CA SER A 373 5.13 -26.38 6.22
C SER A 373 6.55 -25.87 6.45
N TRP A 374 7.05 -26.06 7.66
CA TRP A 374 8.40 -25.63 8.06
C TRP A 374 9.11 -26.74 8.81
N GLU A 375 10.43 -26.63 8.85
CA GLU A 375 11.27 -27.46 9.69
C GLU A 375 11.08 -27.10 11.18
N GLY A 376 10.51 -28.02 11.97
CA GLY A 376 10.33 -27.88 13.41
C GLY A 376 8.99 -28.42 13.93
N ASP A 377 8.79 -28.30 15.24
CA ASP A 377 7.56 -28.70 15.90
C ASP A 377 6.37 -27.83 15.47
N GLY A 378 5.16 -28.41 15.50
CA GLY A 378 3.93 -27.73 15.07
C GLY A 378 3.73 -27.63 13.55
N SER A 379 4.62 -28.22 12.75
CA SER A 379 4.53 -28.26 11.29
C SER A 379 3.45 -29.24 10.80
N PRO A 380 2.67 -28.90 9.74
CA PRO A 380 1.59 -29.76 9.25
C PRO A 380 2.06 -31.03 8.55
N PHE A 381 3.20 -30.97 7.86
CA PHE A 381 3.80 -32.12 7.17
C PHE A 381 5.33 -32.09 7.29
N ARG A 382 5.95 -33.28 7.38
CA ARG A 382 7.40 -33.42 7.58
C ARG A 382 8.16 -33.28 6.26
N GLU A 383 9.48 -33.04 6.35
CA GLU A 383 10.36 -32.97 5.18
C GLU A 383 10.34 -34.26 4.35
N SER A 384 10.01 -35.41 4.92
CA SER A 384 9.96 -36.70 4.19
C SER A 384 8.69 -36.93 3.37
N ASP A 385 7.75 -35.98 3.31
CA ASP A 385 6.49 -36.15 2.57
C ASP A 385 6.67 -36.00 1.05
N ASP A 386 6.35 -37.05 0.28
CA ASP A 386 6.47 -37.07 -1.18
C ASP A 386 5.54 -36.06 -1.89
N GLY A 387 4.51 -35.55 -1.20
CA GLY A 387 3.60 -34.56 -1.75
C GLY A 387 4.19 -33.15 -1.89
N ILE A 388 5.37 -32.87 -1.34
CA ILE A 388 6.00 -31.53 -1.40
C ILE A 388 6.47 -31.26 -2.82
N THR A 389 6.08 -30.12 -3.41
CA THR A 389 6.50 -29.75 -4.77
C THR A 389 7.72 -28.85 -4.76
N HIS A 390 7.76 -27.87 -3.85
CA HIS A 390 8.83 -26.85 -3.79
C HIS A 390 9.42 -26.78 -2.38
N GLN A 391 10.75 -26.77 -2.30
CA GLN A 391 11.48 -26.59 -1.06
C GLN A 391 12.25 -25.27 -1.11
N ILE A 392 11.94 -24.37 -0.17
CA ILE A 392 12.55 -23.04 -0.11
C ILE A 392 13.81 -23.11 0.75
N VAL A 393 14.94 -22.73 0.16
CA VAL A 393 16.26 -22.82 0.77
C VAL A 393 17.06 -21.55 0.47
N ASP A 394 17.80 -21.06 1.46
CA ASP A 394 18.73 -19.93 1.34
C ASP A 394 20.17 -20.35 1.69
N ARG A 395 20.61 -21.49 1.16
CA ARG A 395 21.99 -22.03 1.29
C ARG A 395 22.71 -21.98 -0.06
N PRO A 396 24.04 -21.93 -0.07
CA PRO A 396 24.79 -22.09 -1.32
C PRO A 396 24.73 -23.54 -1.85
N THR A 397 24.56 -24.53 -0.97
CA THR A 397 24.46 -25.95 -1.34
C THR A 397 23.44 -26.67 -0.46
N GLN A 398 22.70 -27.60 -1.06
CA GLN A 398 21.75 -28.47 -0.39
C GLN A 398 22.38 -29.88 -0.28
N GLY A 399 22.41 -30.44 0.92
CA GLY A 399 22.97 -31.78 1.15
C GLY A 399 22.05 -32.90 0.66
N HIS A 400 20.83 -32.95 1.19
CA HIS A 400 19.82 -33.94 0.79
C HIS A 400 18.88 -33.33 -0.26
N ILE A 401 18.92 -33.90 -1.47
CA ILE A 401 18.11 -33.48 -2.62
C ILE A 401 17.13 -34.60 -2.94
N PHE A 402 15.85 -34.29 -2.94
CA PHE A 402 14.79 -35.14 -3.47
C PHE A 402 14.56 -34.80 -4.93
N LEU A 403 14.66 -35.79 -5.82
CA LEU A 403 14.49 -35.60 -7.28
C LEU A 403 13.07 -35.16 -7.67
N SER A 404 12.07 -35.44 -6.83
CA SER A 404 10.67 -35.05 -7.04
C SER A 404 10.40 -33.57 -6.74
N ARG A 405 11.38 -32.81 -6.22
CA ARG A 405 11.18 -31.47 -5.68
C ARG A 405 12.06 -30.44 -6.36
N GLU A 406 11.52 -29.23 -6.48
CA GLU A 406 12.27 -28.07 -6.94
C GLU A 406 12.80 -27.26 -5.75
N TYR A 407 14.11 -27.00 -5.76
CA TYR A 407 14.80 -26.25 -4.72
C TYR A 407 15.02 -24.82 -5.19
N VAL A 408 14.30 -23.88 -4.57
CA VAL A 408 14.28 -22.48 -5.02
C VAL A 408 14.55 -21.51 -3.87
N GLN A 409 15.11 -20.35 -4.22
CA GLN A 409 15.36 -19.27 -3.27
C GLN A 409 14.06 -18.54 -2.88
N PRO A 410 13.98 -17.97 -1.67
CA PRO A 410 12.76 -17.29 -1.19
C PRO A 410 12.33 -16.11 -2.08
N GLN A 411 13.26 -15.47 -2.78
CA GLN A 411 12.96 -14.37 -3.70
C GLN A 411 11.95 -14.76 -4.79
N TRP A 412 11.98 -16.01 -5.26
CA TRP A 412 11.07 -16.51 -6.29
C TRP A 412 9.61 -16.32 -5.91
N ILE A 413 9.25 -16.55 -4.64
CA ILE A 413 7.87 -16.38 -4.15
C ILE A 413 7.41 -14.94 -4.30
N PHE A 414 8.23 -13.99 -3.85
CA PHE A 414 7.89 -12.56 -3.91
C PHE A 414 7.80 -12.04 -5.35
N ASP A 415 8.69 -12.51 -6.22
CA ASP A 415 8.67 -12.14 -7.64
C ASP A 415 7.44 -12.74 -8.36
N CYS A 416 7.07 -13.99 -8.08
CA CYS A 416 5.85 -14.62 -8.61
C CYS A 416 4.58 -13.85 -8.22
N ILE A 417 4.53 -13.39 -6.97
CA ILE A 417 3.38 -12.64 -6.44
C ILE A 417 3.22 -11.30 -7.14
N ASN A 418 4.32 -10.55 -7.26
CA ASN A 418 4.31 -9.27 -7.94
C ASN A 418 4.00 -9.42 -9.43
N ALA A 419 4.50 -10.48 -10.05
CA ALA A 419 4.24 -10.81 -11.44
C ALA A 419 2.82 -11.38 -11.66
N ARG A 420 2.13 -11.86 -10.61
CA ARG A 420 0.84 -12.56 -10.67
C ARG A 420 0.87 -13.80 -11.58
N ILE A 421 2.05 -14.39 -11.77
CA ILE A 421 2.28 -15.59 -12.57
C ILE A 421 3.35 -16.44 -11.89
N ILE A 422 3.32 -17.74 -12.15
CA ILE A 422 4.38 -18.65 -11.70
C ILE A 422 5.57 -18.45 -12.65
N LEU A 423 6.67 -17.94 -12.10
CA LEU A 423 7.90 -17.69 -12.87
C LEU A 423 8.70 -19.00 -13.04
N PRO A 424 9.50 -19.13 -14.11
CA PRO A 424 10.44 -20.24 -14.26
C PRO A 424 11.40 -20.33 -13.07
N THR A 425 11.67 -21.54 -12.60
CA THR A 425 12.50 -21.78 -11.41
C THR A 425 14.00 -21.82 -11.70
N GLU A 426 14.41 -21.94 -12.97
CA GLU A 426 15.81 -22.10 -13.40
C GLU A 426 16.76 -20.99 -12.91
N GLU A 427 16.32 -19.74 -12.94
CA GLU A 427 17.12 -18.58 -12.50
C GLU A 427 17.20 -18.45 -10.96
N TYR A 428 16.28 -19.12 -10.26
CA TYR A 428 16.12 -19.02 -8.80
C TYR A 428 16.60 -20.27 -8.05
N LEU A 429 17.25 -21.20 -8.75
CA LEU A 429 17.81 -22.40 -8.14
C LEU A 429 18.86 -22.05 -7.08
N VAL A 430 18.96 -22.93 -6.09
CA VAL A 430 19.94 -22.85 -5.01
C VAL A 430 21.36 -22.77 -5.58
N GLY A 431 22.15 -21.80 -5.11
CA GLY A 431 23.53 -21.58 -5.56
C GLY A 431 23.69 -20.73 -6.84
N ARG A 432 22.60 -20.33 -7.51
CA ARG A 432 22.64 -19.34 -8.60
C ARG A 432 22.40 -17.93 -8.08
N ILE A 433 22.87 -16.93 -8.83
CA ILE A 433 22.59 -15.52 -8.52
C ILE A 433 21.18 -15.22 -9.04
N PRO A 434 20.21 -14.88 -8.16
CA PRO A 434 18.85 -14.60 -8.59
C PRO A 434 18.78 -13.30 -9.41
N PRO A 435 17.75 -13.15 -10.24
CA PRO A 435 17.54 -11.91 -10.99
C PRO A 435 17.27 -10.72 -10.04
N PRO A 436 17.43 -9.47 -10.51
CA PRO A 436 17.21 -8.30 -9.67
C PRO A 436 15.77 -8.19 -9.15
N HIS A 437 15.59 -8.09 -7.83
CA HIS A 437 14.27 -7.90 -7.21
C HIS A 437 13.74 -6.49 -7.53
N LEU A 438 12.67 -6.42 -8.33
CA LEU A 438 12.08 -5.15 -8.78
C LEU A 438 10.98 -4.67 -7.83
N SER A 439 10.96 -3.36 -7.56
CA SER A 439 9.90 -2.75 -6.75
C SER A 439 8.59 -2.63 -7.54
N PRO A 440 7.49 -3.20 -7.05
CA PRO A 440 6.18 -3.11 -7.70
C PRO A 440 5.48 -1.76 -7.42
N PHE A 441 6.11 -0.87 -6.65
CA PHE A 441 5.60 0.46 -6.29
C PHE A 441 6.12 1.58 -7.20
N VAL A 442 7.07 1.27 -8.08
CA VAL A 442 7.68 2.23 -8.99
C VAL A 442 7.04 2.10 -10.38
N ASP A 443 6.53 3.21 -10.91
CA ASP A 443 6.04 3.28 -12.27
C ASP A 443 7.22 3.51 -13.23
N ASN A 444 7.81 2.42 -13.72
CA ASN A 444 9.00 2.46 -14.59
C ASN A 444 8.81 3.34 -15.85
N GLU A 445 7.58 3.46 -16.35
CA GLU A 445 7.23 4.29 -17.51
C GLU A 445 7.31 5.79 -17.18
N ALA A 446 6.93 6.19 -15.96
CA ALA A 446 7.02 7.58 -15.50
C ALA A 446 8.46 7.98 -15.12
N GLU A 447 9.30 7.01 -14.72
CA GLU A 447 10.72 7.24 -14.43
C GLU A 447 11.59 7.32 -15.69
N GLY A 448 11.11 6.80 -16.83
CA GLY A 448 11.80 6.87 -18.11
C GLY A 448 12.94 5.86 -18.27
N TYR A 449 13.06 4.88 -17.37
CA TYR A 449 13.98 3.75 -17.47
C TYR A 449 13.27 2.47 -17.06
N VAL A 450 13.15 1.53 -18.00
CA VAL A 450 12.59 0.20 -17.74
C VAL A 450 13.74 -0.80 -17.65
N PRO A 451 13.97 -1.43 -16.49
CA PRO A 451 14.95 -2.51 -16.38
C PRO A 451 14.61 -3.67 -17.32
N GLU A 452 15.62 -4.33 -17.89
CA GLU A 452 15.46 -5.44 -18.83
C GLU A 452 14.64 -6.59 -18.24
N TYR A 453 14.83 -6.88 -16.94
CA TYR A 453 14.06 -7.89 -16.23
C TYR A 453 12.56 -7.52 -16.10
N ALA A 454 12.22 -6.23 -16.09
CA ALA A 454 10.82 -5.80 -16.10
C ALA A 454 10.17 -6.11 -17.47
N GLU A 455 10.93 -6.00 -18.56
CA GLU A 455 10.46 -6.37 -19.89
C GLU A 455 10.27 -7.89 -20.02
N THR A 456 11.19 -8.70 -19.48
CA THR A 456 11.05 -10.16 -19.49
C THR A 456 9.81 -10.59 -18.69
N ILE A 457 9.57 -10.03 -17.51
CA ILE A 457 8.34 -10.28 -16.74
C ILE A 457 7.10 -9.86 -17.53
N LYS A 458 7.09 -8.67 -18.16
CA LYS A 458 5.96 -8.23 -19.00
C LYS A 458 5.69 -9.21 -20.16
N ARG A 459 6.73 -9.75 -20.80
CA ARG A 459 6.61 -10.78 -21.85
C ARG A 459 6.05 -12.09 -21.30
N LEU A 460 6.55 -12.56 -20.16
CA LEU A 460 6.05 -13.76 -19.50
C LEU A 460 4.59 -13.60 -19.08
N GLN A 461 4.20 -12.43 -18.56
CA GLN A 461 2.81 -12.10 -18.25
C GLN A 461 1.92 -12.11 -19.49
N ALA A 462 2.39 -11.55 -20.60
CA ALA A 462 1.66 -11.56 -21.87
C ALA A 462 1.49 -12.99 -22.41
N ALA A 463 2.55 -13.80 -22.35
CA ALA A 463 2.50 -15.21 -22.72
C ALA A 463 1.53 -16.02 -21.85
N ALA A 464 1.57 -15.83 -20.53
CA ALA A 464 0.66 -16.48 -19.58
C ALA A 464 -0.81 -16.07 -19.79
N LYS A 465 -1.06 -14.79 -20.11
CA LYS A 465 -2.40 -14.27 -20.42
C LYS A 465 -2.86 -14.57 -21.85
N LYS A 466 -2.08 -15.33 -22.64
CA LYS A 466 -2.32 -15.62 -24.07
C LYS A 466 -2.63 -14.35 -24.90
N LYS A 467 -2.10 -13.20 -24.49
CA LYS A 467 -2.17 -11.96 -25.27
C LYS A 467 -0.92 -11.92 -26.14
N VAL A 468 -1.08 -12.17 -27.43
CA VAL A 468 0.00 -12.07 -28.41
C VAL A 468 0.45 -10.60 -28.47
N LEU A 469 1.67 -10.31 -28.03
CA LEU A 469 2.32 -9.03 -28.28
C LEU A 469 3.21 -9.17 -29.53
N PRO A 470 3.29 -8.14 -30.40
CA PRO A 470 4.18 -8.13 -31.54
C PRO A 470 5.65 -8.19 -31.11
N MET A 471 6.47 -8.92 -31.87
CA MET A 471 7.92 -8.97 -31.69
C MET A 471 8.56 -7.56 -31.82
N PRO A 472 9.67 -7.27 -31.11
CA PRO A 472 10.38 -6.00 -31.26
C PRO A 472 10.90 -5.83 -32.70
N GLY A 473 10.37 -4.85 -33.43
CA GLY A 473 10.88 -4.46 -34.75
C GLY A 473 9.86 -4.25 -35.87
N LEU A 474 8.55 -4.46 -35.66
CA LEU A 474 7.53 -4.11 -36.64
C LEU A 474 6.52 -3.13 -36.04
N GLU A 475 6.48 -1.93 -36.62
CA GLU A 475 5.52 -0.87 -36.28
C GLU A 475 4.08 -1.28 -36.63
N ASN A 476 3.22 -1.24 -35.61
CA ASN A 476 1.81 -0.87 -35.59
C ASN A 476 0.98 -1.02 -36.87
N GLN A 477 0.23 -2.13 -37.00
CA GLN A 477 -1.02 -2.17 -37.77
C GLN A 477 -2.08 -3.00 -37.02
N ASP A 478 -2.83 -2.33 -36.15
CA ASP A 478 -4.08 -2.86 -35.60
C ASP A 478 -5.16 -2.83 -36.70
N LEU A 479 -5.44 -4.00 -37.29
CA LEU A 479 -6.45 -4.22 -38.33
C LEU A 479 -7.74 -4.79 -37.73
N ASN A 480 -8.47 -4.06 -36.90
CA ASN A 480 -9.74 -4.57 -36.38
C ASN A 480 -10.85 -3.53 -36.15
N ASP A 481 -10.94 -2.47 -36.96
CA ASP A 481 -12.17 -1.66 -37.05
C ASP A 481 -12.41 -1.10 -38.47
N PRO A 482 -13.50 -1.52 -39.18
CA PRO A 482 -13.75 -1.12 -40.58
C PRO A 482 -14.11 0.36 -40.76
N GLN A 483 -14.51 1.06 -39.69
CA GLN A 483 -14.82 2.50 -39.75
C GLN A 483 -13.57 3.38 -39.63
N THR A 484 -12.52 2.91 -38.95
CA THR A 484 -11.26 3.67 -38.75
C THR A 484 -10.40 3.69 -40.02
N LEU A 485 -10.47 2.65 -40.86
CA LEU A 485 -9.76 2.60 -42.16
C LEU A 485 -10.26 3.63 -43.17
N LEU A 486 -11.57 3.93 -43.19
CA LEU A 486 -12.15 4.93 -44.08
C LEU A 486 -11.76 6.35 -43.68
N VAL A 487 -11.69 6.64 -42.37
CA VAL A 487 -11.25 7.94 -41.86
C VAL A 487 -9.76 8.16 -42.15
N LYS A 488 -8.91 7.14 -41.97
CA LYS A 488 -7.47 7.22 -42.30
C LYS A 488 -7.22 7.48 -43.78
N GLY A 489 -7.93 6.79 -44.67
CA GLY A 489 -7.78 6.99 -46.11
C GLY A 489 -8.24 8.37 -46.62
N ILE A 490 -9.12 9.06 -45.89
CA ILE A 490 -9.53 10.43 -46.20
C ILE A 490 -8.47 11.43 -45.70
N VAL A 491 -7.92 11.23 -44.50
CA VAL A 491 -6.88 12.08 -43.92
C VAL A 491 -5.57 11.99 -44.73
N ASP A 492 -5.16 10.79 -45.13
CA ASP A 492 -3.95 10.57 -45.95
C ASP A 492 -4.07 11.24 -47.34
N ARG A 493 -5.28 11.29 -47.93
CA ARG A 493 -5.52 11.98 -49.20
C ARG A 493 -5.49 13.50 -49.05
N THR A 494 -5.97 14.05 -47.94
CA THR A 494 -5.90 15.50 -47.68
C THR A 494 -4.47 15.95 -47.43
N GLU A 495 -3.69 15.18 -46.66
CA GLU A 495 -2.28 15.48 -46.39
C GLU A 495 -1.40 15.33 -47.64
N ALA A 496 -1.67 14.33 -48.49
CA ALA A 496 -1.00 14.18 -49.79
C ALA A 496 -1.28 15.35 -50.75
N ASN A 497 -2.50 15.88 -50.75
CA ASN A 497 -2.85 17.03 -51.59
C ASN A 497 -2.20 18.33 -51.09
N GLU A 498 -2.17 18.56 -49.78
CA GLU A 498 -1.51 19.75 -49.21
C GLU A 498 0.01 19.74 -49.41
N THR A 499 0.65 18.58 -49.30
CA THR A 499 2.09 18.42 -49.54
C THR A 499 2.43 18.59 -51.03
N ALA A 500 1.56 18.13 -51.94
CA ALA A 500 1.71 18.37 -53.39
C ALA A 500 1.57 19.85 -53.75
N GLU A 501 0.64 20.59 -53.14
CA GLU A 501 0.52 22.04 -53.34
C GLU A 501 1.72 22.81 -52.80
N LYS A 502 2.22 22.46 -51.61
CA LYS A 502 3.43 23.08 -51.04
C LYS A 502 4.64 22.82 -51.93
N LYS A 503 4.81 21.61 -52.46
CA LYS A 503 5.90 21.27 -53.38
C LYS A 503 5.80 22.03 -54.71
N ARG A 504 4.60 22.23 -55.25
CA ARG A 504 4.38 23.06 -56.44
C ARG A 504 4.73 24.54 -56.21
N LYS A 505 4.36 25.10 -55.05
CA LYS A 505 4.71 26.48 -54.68
C LYS A 505 6.22 26.65 -54.51
N LEU A 506 6.89 25.69 -53.87
CA LEU A 506 8.35 25.69 -53.70
C LEU A 506 9.07 25.63 -55.05
N MET A 507 8.59 24.80 -55.97
CA MET A 507 9.15 24.66 -57.31
C MET A 507 8.95 25.89 -58.20
N MET A 508 7.85 26.65 -58.02
CA MET A 508 7.68 27.95 -58.67
C MET A 508 8.64 28.99 -58.11
N LEU A 509 8.82 29.01 -56.79
CA LEU A 509 9.72 29.95 -56.13
C LEU A 509 11.19 29.69 -56.50
N GLU A 510 11.57 28.42 -56.62
CA GLU A 510 12.92 28.02 -57.03
C GLU A 510 13.19 28.40 -58.50
N LYS A 511 12.19 28.27 -59.39
CA LYS A 511 12.29 28.78 -60.76
C LYS A 511 12.43 30.30 -60.82
N GLN A 512 11.63 31.03 -60.03
CA GLN A 512 11.74 32.49 -59.95
C GLN A 512 13.12 32.92 -59.47
N PHE A 513 13.65 32.25 -58.45
CA PHE A 513 15.00 32.51 -57.94
C PHE A 513 16.08 32.17 -58.97
N HIS A 514 15.90 31.10 -59.74
CA HIS A 514 16.84 30.72 -60.80
C HIS A 514 16.82 31.69 -61.98
N ASP A 515 15.65 32.21 -62.34
CA ASP A 515 15.48 33.23 -63.37
C ASP A 515 16.08 34.58 -62.92
N GLU A 516 15.90 34.97 -61.65
CA GLU A 516 16.55 36.14 -61.06
C GLU A 516 18.08 36.01 -61.05
N LEU A 517 18.62 34.85 -60.64
CA LEU A 517 20.06 34.60 -60.64
C LEU A 517 20.66 34.62 -62.07
N ASN A 518 19.94 34.11 -63.06
CA ASN A 518 20.35 34.18 -64.46
C ASN A 518 20.37 35.62 -64.99
N MET A 519 19.43 36.46 -64.55
CA MET A 519 19.42 37.89 -64.89
C MET A 519 20.54 38.67 -64.20
N GLU A 520 20.91 38.30 -62.96
CA GLU A 520 22.08 38.84 -62.27
C GLU A 520 23.40 38.44 -62.95
N LEU A 521 23.53 37.18 -63.39
CA LEU A 521 24.69 36.69 -64.14
C LEU A 521 24.85 37.37 -65.50
N GLN A 522 23.76 37.81 -66.12
CA GLN A 522 23.77 38.61 -67.36
C GLN A 522 24.08 40.10 -67.12
N GLY A 523 24.37 40.49 -65.87
CA GLY A 523 24.92 41.81 -65.53
C GLY A 523 23.92 42.96 -65.58
N ILE A 524 22.62 42.68 -65.48
CA ILE A 524 21.57 43.71 -65.47
C ILE A 524 21.31 44.12 -64.00
N ALA A 525 21.64 45.36 -63.64
CA ALA A 525 21.43 45.86 -62.28
C ALA A 525 19.94 45.98 -61.93
N TYR A 526 19.58 45.50 -60.74
CA TYR A 526 18.21 45.37 -60.17
C TYR A 526 17.40 46.68 -60.13
N SER A 527 18.02 47.85 -60.32
CA SER A 527 17.36 49.16 -60.31
C SER A 527 16.59 49.53 -61.59
N SER A 528 16.71 48.75 -62.66
CA SER A 528 16.19 49.13 -63.99
C SER A 528 14.81 48.57 -64.36
N LEU A 529 14.21 47.69 -63.55
CA LEU A 529 12.98 46.97 -63.89
C LEU A 529 11.72 47.41 -63.12
N LYS A 530 11.81 48.44 -62.27
CA LYS A 530 10.63 48.95 -61.54
C LYS A 530 9.72 49.90 -62.33
N ASN A 531 9.95 50.10 -63.64
CA ASN A 531 9.14 51.00 -64.48
C ASN A 531 8.80 50.38 -65.84
N LYS A 532 7.89 49.38 -65.84
CA LYS A 532 6.83 49.21 -66.84
C LYS A 532 5.95 48.00 -66.48
N ASN A 533 5.02 48.21 -65.56
CA ASN A 533 3.61 47.88 -65.70
C ASN A 533 2.89 48.30 -64.42
N LEU A 534 2.28 49.50 -64.48
CA LEU A 534 1.21 49.89 -63.59
C LEU A 534 -0.03 49.07 -63.94
N ASP A 535 -0.47 48.20 -63.04
CA ASP A 535 -1.72 48.40 -62.31
C ASP A 535 -1.89 47.29 -61.26
N SER A 536 -1.66 47.63 -59.99
CA SER A 536 -2.41 47.13 -58.81
C SER A 536 -1.72 47.48 -57.49
N THR A 537 -2.55 48.00 -56.58
CA THR A 537 -2.42 48.00 -55.10
C THR A 537 -1.28 48.80 -54.45
N VAL A 538 -1.69 49.88 -53.77
CA VAL A 538 -1.01 50.49 -52.63
C VAL A 538 -1.87 50.17 -51.40
N ASP A 539 -1.31 49.46 -50.42
CA ASP A 539 -1.13 50.05 -49.09
C ASP A 539 -0.25 49.19 -48.16
N ASN A 540 0.92 49.76 -47.87
CA ASN A 540 1.63 49.81 -46.59
C ASN A 540 1.78 48.54 -45.72
N ALA A 541 3.00 47.98 -45.70
CA ALA A 541 3.58 47.44 -44.48
C ALA A 541 5.11 47.53 -44.52
N LYS A 542 5.68 48.18 -43.50
CA LYS A 542 7.12 48.25 -43.21
C LYS A 542 7.63 46.87 -42.78
N GLU A 543 8.81 46.53 -43.26
CA GLU A 543 9.61 45.40 -42.79
C GLU A 543 10.07 45.62 -41.35
N ASP A 544 9.63 44.74 -40.45
CA ASP A 544 10.39 44.38 -39.25
C ASP A 544 10.68 42.88 -39.34
N THR A 545 11.96 42.55 -39.28
CA THR A 545 12.55 41.22 -39.26
C THR A 545 12.10 40.45 -38.02
N ILE A 546 11.22 39.46 -38.20
CA ILE A 546 10.87 38.49 -37.16
C ILE A 546 11.69 37.22 -37.41
N THR A 547 12.67 37.00 -36.54
CA THR A 547 13.29 35.69 -36.34
C THR A 547 12.20 34.67 -35.93
N PRO A 548 12.25 33.41 -36.42
CA PRO A 548 11.32 32.39 -35.97
C PRO A 548 11.61 32.12 -34.49
N THR A 549 10.73 32.63 -33.65
CA THR A 549 10.86 32.58 -32.20
C THR A 549 10.59 31.16 -31.73
N GLU A 550 11.44 30.74 -30.80
CA GLU A 550 11.37 29.51 -30.04
C GLU A 550 9.96 29.29 -29.48
N GLU A 551 9.44 28.09 -29.75
CA GLU A 551 8.50 27.26 -28.99
C GLU A 551 7.30 27.91 -28.24
N PRO A 552 6.07 27.37 -28.39
CA PRO A 552 4.87 27.83 -27.66
C PRO A 552 4.94 27.64 -26.12
N GLU A 553 5.97 26.98 -25.60
CA GLU A 553 6.16 26.75 -24.16
C GLU A 553 6.51 28.03 -23.40
N ASP A 554 7.27 28.96 -23.99
CA ASP A 554 7.75 30.16 -23.31
C ASP A 554 6.66 31.22 -23.12
N LEU A 555 5.70 31.30 -24.03
CA LEU A 555 4.52 32.16 -23.89
C LEU A 555 3.65 31.74 -22.69
N SER A 556 3.53 30.43 -22.44
CA SER A 556 2.77 29.93 -21.29
C SER A 556 3.46 30.23 -19.95
N GLN A 557 4.79 30.19 -19.88
CA GLN A 557 5.57 30.51 -18.68
C GLN A 557 5.50 32.00 -18.30
N LEU A 558 5.33 32.88 -19.30
CA LEU A 558 5.17 34.32 -19.10
C LEU A 558 3.82 34.70 -18.48
N THR A 559 2.78 33.89 -18.69
CA THR A 559 1.44 34.11 -18.08
C THR A 559 1.31 33.58 -16.65
N MET A 560 2.31 32.83 -16.17
CA MET A 560 2.32 32.24 -14.83
C MET A 560 2.79 33.22 -13.76
N SER A 561 2.14 33.20 -12.59
CA SER A 561 2.61 33.94 -11.41
C SER A 561 4.06 33.57 -11.08
N ARG A 562 4.88 34.54 -10.65
CA ARG A 562 6.31 34.33 -10.30
C ARG A 562 6.59 33.12 -9.40
N LYS A 563 5.68 32.80 -8.47
CA LYS A 563 5.81 31.61 -7.61
C LYS A 563 5.59 30.30 -8.36
N LYS A 564 4.63 30.28 -9.30
CA LYS A 564 4.34 29.11 -10.15
C LYS A 564 5.45 28.91 -11.19
N ARG A 565 6.00 30.00 -11.75
CA ARG A 565 7.14 29.93 -12.67
C ARG A 565 8.39 29.34 -12.02
N LYS A 566 8.76 29.80 -10.82
CA LYS A 566 9.88 29.21 -10.06
C LYS A 566 9.66 27.73 -9.73
N LEU A 567 8.43 27.34 -9.43
CA LEU A 567 8.07 25.93 -9.21
C LEU A 567 8.25 25.12 -10.50
N TYR A 568 7.80 25.65 -11.64
CA TYR A 568 7.92 25.02 -12.95
C TYR A 568 9.39 24.87 -13.38
N GLU A 569 10.20 25.91 -13.22
CA GLU A 569 11.65 25.86 -13.45
C GLU A 569 12.32 24.80 -12.55
N ALA A 570 11.96 24.74 -11.26
CA ALA A 570 12.46 23.70 -10.36
C ALA A 570 12.02 22.28 -10.78
N MET A 571 10.81 22.12 -11.31
CA MET A 571 10.33 20.85 -11.87
C MET A 571 11.11 20.46 -13.13
N LYS A 572 11.38 21.40 -14.05
CA LYS A 572 12.16 21.17 -15.28
C LYS A 572 13.60 20.76 -14.96
N ILE A 573 14.26 21.46 -14.04
CA ILE A 573 15.59 21.07 -13.52
C ILE A 573 15.55 19.67 -12.89
N GLY A 574 14.47 19.34 -12.17
CA GLY A 574 14.27 18.00 -11.62
C GLY A 574 14.17 16.92 -12.70
N GLN A 575 13.45 17.19 -13.79
CA GLN A 575 13.30 16.27 -14.92
C GLN A 575 14.60 16.12 -15.72
N GLU A 576 15.34 17.19 -15.97
CA GLU A 576 16.65 17.14 -16.64
C GLU A 576 17.64 16.29 -15.85
N ARG A 577 17.74 16.52 -14.53
CA ARG A 577 18.58 15.69 -13.65
C ARG A 577 18.18 14.21 -13.67
N LYS A 578 16.89 13.89 -13.83
CA LYS A 578 16.43 12.51 -14.01
C LYS A 578 16.89 11.94 -15.35
N LYS A 579 16.70 12.68 -16.45
CA LYS A 579 17.15 12.28 -17.80
C LYS A 579 18.67 12.03 -17.83
N ASP A 580 19.46 12.89 -17.21
CA ASP A 580 20.91 12.74 -17.15
C ASP A 580 21.33 11.49 -16.37
N LYS A 581 20.65 11.18 -15.26
CA LYS A 581 20.86 9.92 -14.52
C LYS A 581 20.52 8.70 -15.39
N VAL A 582 19.43 8.75 -16.14
CA VAL A 582 19.03 7.65 -17.04
C VAL A 582 20.08 7.44 -18.14
N LYS A 583 20.57 8.52 -18.76
CA LYS A 583 21.68 8.45 -19.74
C LYS A 583 22.93 7.80 -19.14
N LEU A 584 23.33 8.23 -17.93
CA LEU A 584 24.46 7.66 -17.22
C LEU A 584 24.29 6.17 -16.89
N LEU A 585 23.06 5.72 -16.59
CA LEU A 585 22.76 4.30 -16.39
C LEU A 585 22.89 3.50 -17.70
N HIS A 586 22.42 4.04 -18.83
CA HIS A 586 22.62 3.41 -20.14
C HIS A 586 24.11 3.32 -20.51
N GLU A 587 24.90 4.36 -20.25
CA GLU A 587 26.35 4.34 -20.47
C GLU A 587 27.04 3.29 -19.59
N ARG A 588 26.71 3.22 -18.29
CA ARG A 588 27.23 2.18 -17.40
C ARG A 588 26.86 0.77 -17.84
N LYS A 589 25.63 0.58 -18.33
CA LYS A 589 25.17 -0.71 -18.89
C LYS A 589 26.00 -1.09 -20.12
N LYS A 590 26.16 -0.18 -21.07
CA LYS A 590 26.99 -0.41 -22.28
C LYS A 590 28.42 -0.79 -21.91
N ASN A 591 29.01 -0.11 -20.94
CA ASN A 591 30.37 -0.44 -20.46
C ASN A 591 30.42 -1.81 -19.78
N ALA A 592 29.42 -2.16 -18.96
CA ALA A 592 29.37 -3.47 -18.29
C ALA A 592 29.14 -4.64 -19.27
N GLU A 593 28.35 -4.44 -20.33
CA GLU A 593 28.18 -5.42 -21.40
C GLU A 593 29.44 -5.60 -22.24
N ALA A 594 30.17 -4.51 -22.50
CA ALA A 594 31.46 -4.57 -23.17
C ALA A 594 32.47 -5.37 -22.34
N SER A 595 32.58 -5.10 -21.03
CA SER A 595 33.49 -5.83 -20.13
C SER A 595 33.10 -7.29 -19.84
N LYS A 596 31.92 -7.75 -20.25
CA LYS A 596 31.51 -9.17 -20.17
C LYS A 596 31.81 -9.95 -21.46
N LYS A 597 32.09 -9.25 -22.57
CA LYS A 597 32.41 -9.85 -23.86
C LYS A 597 33.91 -10.04 -24.08
N ASP A 598 34.73 -9.29 -23.35
CA ASP A 598 36.16 -9.54 -23.13
C ASP A 598 36.35 -10.54 -21.98
#